data_AF-A0A2D4GG58-F1
#
_entry.id   AF-A0A2D4GG58-F1
#
_cell.length_a   1.000
_cell.length_b   1.000
_cell.length_c   1.000
_cell.angle_alpha   90.00
_cell.angle_beta   90.00
_cell.angle_gamma   90.00
#
_symmetry.space_group_name_H-M   'P 1'
#
loop_
_entity.id
_entity.type
_entity.pdbx_description
1 polymer ?
#
loop_
_entity_poly.entity_id
_entity_poly.type
_entity_poly.pdbx_seq_one_letter_code
_entity_poly.pdbx_strand_id
1 'polypeptide(L)'
;MQKCCKVLDLICEKCMKQREMNEVLAIKMHYISCIFKKCILFLEREDKLDGLIKSLLKGRERDGFPVYQEKTIRESIRKFPYCETTLLQQLVRNISPVEIGSDPTAFSVLTQAITGQIGFIDAEFCTTCGEKGADKRCSTCKMVIYCDQTCQKMHWFTHKKSCNMLKKIYEKQIVEAAKEKSKEAAQTAESTSTSEEQSSEPETHKDMDIKSTGDQSEMIPSIKMTVSSPAVCNFLEEETTSENIGNEKVQESEE
;
A
#
# COMPACT_ATOMS: atom_id res chain seq x y z
N MET A 1 19.45 -24.17 -3.38
CA MET A 1 18.23 -23.59 -2.75
C MET A 1 17.32 -24.63 -2.07
N GLN A 2 17.19 -25.87 -2.56
CA GLN A 2 16.35 -26.90 -1.90
C GLN A 2 16.71 -27.16 -0.43
N LYS A 3 18.00 -27.17 -0.08
CA LYS A 3 18.47 -27.27 1.31
C LYS A 3 17.91 -26.14 2.21
N CYS A 4 17.77 -24.92 1.67
CA CYS A 4 17.21 -23.78 2.39
C CYS A 4 15.73 -24.00 2.72
N CYS A 5 14.94 -24.51 1.76
CA CYS A 5 13.53 -24.86 2.02
C CYS A 5 13.40 -25.89 3.14
N LYS A 6 14.26 -26.92 3.14
CA LYS A 6 14.28 -27.93 4.20
C LYS A 6 14.60 -27.30 5.57
N VAL A 7 15.55 -26.37 5.64
CA VAL A 7 15.86 -25.66 6.89
C VAL A 7 14.66 -24.84 7.36
N LEU A 8 14.00 -24.10 6.48
CA LEU A 8 12.81 -23.31 6.83
C LEU A 8 11.65 -24.19 7.32
N ASP A 9 11.41 -25.33 6.67
CA ASP A 9 10.39 -26.30 7.07
C ASP A 9 10.71 -26.90 8.46
N LEU A 10 11.98 -27.21 8.74
CA LEU A 10 12.42 -27.69 10.06
C LEU A 10 12.29 -26.61 11.15
N ILE A 11 12.56 -25.34 10.85
CA ILE A 11 12.36 -24.25 11.80
C ILE A 11 10.86 -24.10 12.10
N CYS A 12 10.01 -24.15 11.07
CA CYS A 12 8.55 -24.14 11.23
C CYS A 12 8.09 -25.27 12.16
N GLU A 13 8.56 -26.50 11.91
CA GLU A 13 8.25 -27.65 12.75
C GLU A 13 8.72 -27.49 14.20
N LYS A 14 9.95 -27.01 14.40
CA LYS A 14 10.49 -26.75 15.73
C LYS A 14 9.66 -25.71 16.50
N CYS A 15 9.19 -24.65 15.83
CA CYS A 15 8.34 -23.62 16.43
C CYS A 15 7.00 -24.17 16.92
N MET A 16 6.49 -25.23 16.29
CA MET A 16 5.21 -25.84 16.62
C MET A 16 5.32 -26.99 17.63
N LYS A 17 6.47 -27.67 17.71
CA LYS A 17 6.69 -28.82 18.60
C LYS A 17 7.27 -28.46 19.98
N GLN A 18 7.71 -27.23 20.18
CA GLN A 18 8.21 -26.76 21.48
C GLN A 18 7.06 -26.55 22.49
N ARG A 19 7.39 -26.49 23.80
CA ARG A 19 6.42 -26.39 24.90
C ARG A 19 5.43 -25.23 24.73
N GLU A 20 5.94 -24.07 24.32
CA GLU A 20 5.14 -22.89 24.00
C GLU A 20 5.20 -22.65 22.49
N MET A 21 4.10 -22.94 21.80
CA MET A 21 4.05 -22.83 20.34
C MET A 21 4.33 -21.39 19.90
N ASN A 22 5.21 -21.22 18.92
CA ASN A 22 5.46 -19.92 18.31
C ASN A 22 4.81 -19.90 16.92
N GLU A 23 3.48 -19.74 16.90
CA GLU A 23 2.68 -19.74 15.68
C GLU A 23 3.10 -18.64 14.70
N VAL A 24 3.47 -17.46 15.22
CA VAL A 24 3.91 -16.30 14.41
C VAL A 24 5.19 -16.63 13.63
N LEU A 25 6.21 -17.15 14.33
CA LEU A 25 7.46 -17.52 13.68
C LEU A 25 7.28 -18.71 12.74
N ALA A 26 6.43 -19.69 13.10
CA ALA A 26 6.10 -20.81 12.24
C ALA A 26 5.47 -20.37 10.91
N ILE A 27 4.45 -19.50 10.95
CA ILE A 27 3.82 -18.95 9.75
C ILE A 27 4.82 -18.13 8.93
N LYS A 28 5.67 -17.31 9.57
CA LYS A 28 6.71 -16.54 8.89
C LYS A 28 7.68 -17.45 8.13
N MET A 29 8.17 -18.51 8.77
CA MET A 29 9.10 -19.45 8.14
C MET A 29 8.45 -20.26 7.02
N HIS A 30 7.20 -20.68 7.22
CA HIS A 30 6.41 -21.34 6.18
C HIS A 30 6.17 -20.44 4.97
N TYR A 31 5.78 -19.18 5.19
CA TYR A 31 5.59 -18.22 4.10
C TYR A 31 6.88 -18.02 3.29
N ILE A 32 8.01 -17.82 3.98
CA ILE A 32 9.32 -17.73 3.31
C ILE A 32 9.63 -19.02 2.55
N SER A 33 9.34 -20.20 3.11
CA SER A 33 9.52 -21.48 2.43
C SER A 33 8.67 -21.59 1.15
N CYS A 34 7.40 -21.15 1.18
CA CYS A 34 6.53 -21.09 0.01
C CYS A 34 7.10 -20.19 -1.09
N ILE A 35 7.58 -19.00 -0.73
CA ILE A 35 8.21 -18.08 -1.70
C ILE A 35 9.49 -18.68 -2.27
N PHE A 36 10.36 -19.26 -1.44
CA PHE A 36 11.58 -19.94 -1.89
C PHE A 36 11.28 -21.09 -2.85
N LYS A 37 10.29 -21.94 -2.53
CA LYS A 37 9.83 -23.02 -3.40
C LYS A 37 9.36 -22.47 -4.76
N LYS A 38 8.65 -21.34 -4.76
CA LYS A 38 8.20 -20.66 -5.99
C LYS A 38 9.37 -20.08 -6.80
N CYS A 39 10.39 -19.51 -6.14
CA CYS A 39 11.62 -19.08 -6.80
C CYS A 39 12.37 -20.25 -7.44
N ILE A 40 12.50 -21.39 -6.73
CA ILE A 40 13.15 -22.60 -7.28
C ILE A 40 12.42 -23.08 -8.53
N LEU A 41 11.10 -23.26 -8.46
CA LEU A 41 10.28 -23.70 -9.59
C LEU A 41 10.30 -22.74 -10.78
N PHE A 42 10.49 -21.44 -10.52
CA PHE A 42 10.66 -20.45 -11.58
C PHE A 42 12.03 -20.59 -12.24
N LEU A 43 13.09 -20.75 -11.43
CA LEU A 43 14.47 -20.87 -11.90
C LEU A 43 14.80 -22.21 -12.59
N GLU A 44 13.93 -23.20 -12.49
CA GLU A 44 14.01 -24.42 -13.32
C GLU A 44 13.78 -24.14 -14.81
N ARG A 45 13.16 -23.00 -15.16
CA ARG A 45 12.82 -22.63 -16.54
C ARG A 45 13.48 -21.33 -17.01
N GLU A 46 13.94 -20.50 -16.09
CA GLU A 46 14.41 -19.14 -16.34
C GLU A 46 15.70 -18.88 -15.56
N ASP A 47 16.64 -18.11 -16.10
CA ASP A 47 17.93 -17.86 -15.42
C ASP A 47 17.85 -16.78 -14.32
N LYS A 48 16.78 -15.98 -14.31
CA LYS A 48 16.64 -14.80 -13.44
C LYS A 48 15.25 -14.69 -12.84
N LEU A 49 15.14 -14.06 -11.67
CA LEU A 49 13.87 -13.89 -10.95
C LEU A 49 13.05 -12.67 -11.41
N ASP A 50 13.58 -11.82 -12.28
CA ASP A 50 12.90 -10.61 -12.76
C ASP A 50 11.49 -10.88 -13.28
N GLY A 51 11.30 -11.98 -14.02
CA GLY A 51 9.99 -12.39 -14.53
C GLY A 51 9.00 -12.71 -13.40
N LEU A 52 9.46 -13.45 -12.37
CA LEU A 52 8.65 -13.75 -11.20
C LEU A 52 8.30 -12.48 -10.42
N ILE A 53 9.27 -11.59 -10.19
CA ILE A 53 9.05 -10.31 -9.49
C ILE A 53 8.02 -9.47 -10.25
N LYS A 54 8.18 -9.31 -11.57
CA LYS A 54 7.20 -8.60 -12.41
C LYS A 54 5.83 -9.25 -12.36
N SER A 55 5.74 -10.58 -12.35
CA SER A 55 4.45 -11.26 -12.24
C SER A 55 3.74 -10.97 -10.91
N LEU A 56 4.49 -10.83 -9.82
CA LEU A 56 3.95 -10.48 -8.49
C LEU A 56 3.55 -9.01 -8.42
N LEU A 57 4.31 -8.11 -9.06
CA LEU A 57 4.02 -6.67 -9.07
C LEU A 57 2.91 -6.27 -10.05
N LYS A 58 2.60 -7.12 -11.03
CA LYS A 58 1.66 -6.77 -12.10
C LYS A 58 0.24 -6.54 -11.53
N GLY A 59 -0.24 -5.32 -11.69
CA GLY A 59 -1.61 -4.94 -11.38
C GLY A 59 -2.62 -5.36 -12.44
N ARG A 60 -3.88 -5.59 -12.04
CA ARG A 60 -5.01 -5.70 -12.97
C ARG A 60 -5.33 -4.34 -13.60
N GLU A 61 -5.97 -4.34 -14.77
CA GLU A 61 -6.11 -3.11 -15.58
C GLU A 61 -7.00 -2.05 -14.94
N ARG A 62 -8.07 -2.49 -14.27
CA ARG A 62 -9.04 -1.60 -13.64
C ARG A 62 -8.40 -0.68 -12.60
N ASP A 63 -7.77 -1.23 -11.57
CA ASP A 63 -7.34 -0.49 -10.37
C ASP A 63 -5.86 -0.70 -10.01
N GLY A 64 -5.12 -1.50 -10.79
CA GLY A 64 -3.72 -1.81 -10.51
C GLY A 64 -3.50 -2.82 -9.38
N PHE A 65 -4.54 -3.48 -8.86
CA PHE A 65 -4.39 -4.44 -7.76
C PHE A 65 -3.56 -5.69 -8.18
N PRO A 66 -2.54 -6.10 -7.41
CA PRO A 66 -1.65 -7.22 -7.75
C PRO A 66 -2.28 -8.59 -7.46
N VAL A 67 -3.23 -9.00 -8.30
CA VAL A 67 -4.03 -10.23 -8.15
C VAL A 67 -3.18 -11.49 -7.96
N TYR A 68 -2.05 -11.61 -8.68
CA TYR A 68 -1.21 -12.79 -8.59
C TYR A 68 -0.45 -12.89 -7.26
N GLN A 69 -0.04 -11.75 -6.70
CA GLN A 69 0.56 -11.69 -5.37
C GLN A 69 -0.47 -12.08 -4.30
N GLU A 70 -1.66 -11.50 -4.35
CA GLU A 70 -2.76 -11.82 -3.42
C GLU A 70 -3.08 -13.32 -3.44
N LYS A 71 -3.22 -13.93 -4.63
CA LYS A 71 -3.42 -15.37 -4.78
C LYS A 71 -2.27 -16.19 -4.20
N THR A 72 -1.03 -15.77 -4.44
CA THR A 72 0.17 -16.46 -3.91
C THR A 72 0.19 -16.44 -2.37
N ILE A 73 -0.22 -15.33 -1.75
CA ILE A 73 -0.30 -15.21 -0.29
C ILE A 73 -1.41 -16.11 0.26
N ARG A 74 -2.61 -16.06 -0.31
CA ARG A 74 -3.75 -16.93 0.08
C ARG A 74 -3.41 -18.41 -0.05
N GLU A 75 -2.70 -18.79 -1.12
CA GLU A 75 -2.21 -20.15 -1.32
C GLU A 75 -1.21 -20.56 -0.24
N SER A 76 -0.27 -19.68 0.11
CA SER A 76 0.73 -19.94 1.15
C SER A 76 0.07 -20.16 2.51
N ILE A 77 -0.91 -19.34 2.88
CA ILE A 77 -1.70 -19.50 4.12
C ILE A 77 -2.41 -20.86 4.13
N ARG A 78 -3.12 -21.22 3.06
CA ARG A 78 -3.82 -22.51 2.95
C ARG A 78 -2.90 -23.72 3.06
N LYS A 79 -1.65 -23.61 2.58
CA LYS A 79 -0.65 -24.68 2.64
C LYS A 79 0.03 -24.82 4.00
N PHE A 80 -0.31 -23.99 4.99
CA PHE A 80 0.30 -24.09 6.32
C PHE A 80 -0.05 -25.45 6.96
N PRO A 81 0.96 -26.25 7.38
CA PRO A 81 0.73 -27.65 7.72
C PRO A 81 0.03 -27.87 9.08
N TYR A 82 -0.13 -26.82 9.90
CA TYR A 82 -0.70 -26.92 11.24
C TYR A 82 -2.09 -26.28 11.27
N CYS A 83 -3.11 -27.02 10.80
CA CYS A 83 -4.47 -26.52 10.58
C CYS A 83 -5.20 -26.09 11.88
N GLU A 84 -4.84 -26.69 13.00
CA GLU A 84 -5.46 -26.44 14.31
C GLU A 84 -4.93 -25.18 15.01
N THR A 85 -3.98 -24.47 14.40
CA THR A 85 -3.41 -23.26 14.99
C THR A 85 -4.42 -22.14 15.03
N THR A 86 -4.49 -21.44 16.18
CA THR A 86 -5.41 -20.33 16.38
C THR A 86 -5.17 -19.21 15.37
N LEU A 87 -3.90 -18.94 15.07
CA LEU A 87 -3.47 -17.95 14.12
C LEU A 87 -3.91 -18.29 12.70
N LEU A 88 -3.75 -19.54 12.24
CA LEU A 88 -4.23 -19.93 10.91
C LEU A 88 -5.76 -19.78 10.81
N GLN A 89 -6.49 -20.24 11.83
CA GLN A 89 -7.95 -20.11 11.84
C GLN A 89 -8.38 -18.64 11.75
N GLN A 90 -7.71 -17.73 12.46
CA GLN A 90 -7.94 -16.29 12.37
C GLN A 90 -7.64 -15.75 10.96
N LEU A 91 -6.49 -16.10 10.37
CA LEU A 91 -6.14 -15.69 9.01
C LEU A 91 -7.20 -16.14 7.99
N VAL A 92 -7.60 -17.41 8.05
CA VAL A 92 -8.57 -17.98 7.10
C VAL A 92 -9.95 -17.33 7.27
N ARG A 93 -10.43 -17.14 8.50
CA ARG A 93 -11.72 -16.48 8.77
C ARG A 93 -11.77 -15.05 8.21
N ASN A 94 -10.68 -14.30 8.30
CA ASN A 94 -10.62 -12.92 7.80
C ASN A 94 -10.47 -12.81 6.28
N ILE A 95 -9.87 -13.80 5.62
CA ILE A 95 -9.51 -13.70 4.19
C ILE A 95 -10.47 -14.50 3.29
N SER A 96 -10.94 -15.66 3.75
CA SER A 96 -11.76 -16.56 2.93
C SER A 96 -13.06 -15.95 2.39
N PRO A 97 -13.83 -15.14 3.15
CA PRO A 97 -15.06 -14.56 2.63
C PRO A 97 -14.82 -13.31 1.77
N VAL A 98 -13.61 -12.77 1.77
CA VAL A 98 -13.28 -11.50 1.10
C VAL A 98 -12.88 -11.75 -0.34
N GLU A 99 -13.53 -11.06 -1.27
CA GLU A 99 -13.19 -11.10 -2.69
C GLU A 99 -11.76 -10.60 -2.96
N ILE A 100 -11.16 -11.09 -4.04
CA ILE A 100 -9.79 -10.71 -4.40
C ILE A 100 -9.75 -9.25 -4.85
N GLY A 101 -9.00 -8.44 -4.11
CA GLY A 101 -8.84 -7.01 -4.35
C GLY A 101 -9.83 -6.14 -3.58
N SER A 102 -10.57 -6.72 -2.64
CA SER A 102 -11.32 -6.00 -1.62
C SER A 102 -10.57 -6.07 -0.29
N ASP A 103 -10.82 -5.10 0.59
CA ASP A 103 -10.24 -5.10 1.93
C ASP A 103 -11.03 -6.00 2.91
N PRO A 104 -10.36 -6.64 3.88
CA PRO A 104 -8.90 -6.66 4.05
C PRO A 104 -8.21 -7.62 3.08
N THR A 105 -7.10 -7.18 2.47
CA THR A 105 -6.26 -8.03 1.61
C THR A 105 -5.54 -9.14 2.41
N ALA A 106 -5.18 -10.25 1.77
CA ALA A 106 -4.38 -11.28 2.43
C ALA A 106 -3.01 -10.75 2.88
N PHE A 107 -2.44 -9.80 2.13
CA PHE A 107 -1.20 -9.13 2.53
C PHE A 107 -1.37 -8.33 3.84
N SER A 108 -2.43 -7.53 3.98
CA SER A 108 -2.64 -6.72 5.18
C SER A 108 -2.92 -7.59 6.41
N VAL A 109 -3.78 -8.61 6.27
CA VAL A 109 -4.08 -9.55 7.36
C VAL A 109 -2.84 -10.34 7.78
N LEU A 110 -2.06 -10.88 6.83
CA LEU A 110 -0.84 -11.63 7.14
C LEU A 110 0.22 -10.74 7.79
N THR A 111 0.38 -9.51 7.29
CA THR A 111 1.32 -8.54 7.88
C THR A 111 0.94 -8.24 9.32
N GLN A 112 -0.31 -7.88 9.58
CA GLN A 112 -0.81 -7.60 10.93
C GLN A 112 -0.62 -8.79 11.87
N ALA A 113 -0.87 -10.00 11.41
CA ALA A 113 -0.67 -11.23 12.18
C ALA A 113 0.80 -11.47 12.57
N ILE A 114 1.74 -11.15 11.67
CA ILE A 114 3.18 -11.40 11.90
C ILE A 114 3.84 -10.27 12.68
N THR A 115 3.48 -9.02 12.40
CA THR A 115 4.13 -7.85 12.99
C THR A 115 3.39 -7.29 14.21
N GLY A 116 2.19 -7.79 14.48
CA GLY A 116 1.31 -7.27 15.52
C GLY A 116 0.76 -5.88 15.19
N GLN A 117 0.23 -5.21 16.21
CA GLN A 117 -0.12 -3.79 16.14
C GLN A 117 1.18 -2.97 16.15
N ILE A 118 1.69 -2.67 14.96
CA ILE A 118 2.75 -1.68 14.81
C ILE A 118 2.16 -0.32 15.22
N GLY A 119 2.44 0.14 16.44
CA GLY A 119 2.11 1.50 16.86
C GLY A 119 2.77 2.51 15.92
N PHE A 120 2.04 3.57 15.55
CA PHE A 120 2.39 4.69 14.67
C PHE A 120 3.86 4.76 14.20
N ILE A 121 4.27 3.89 13.27
CA ILE A 121 5.54 4.07 12.57
C ILE A 121 5.26 4.99 11.38
N ASP A 122 5.75 6.22 11.44
CA ASP A 122 5.78 7.18 10.34
C ASP A 122 6.85 6.80 9.30
N ALA A 123 6.83 5.56 8.84
CA ALA A 123 7.69 5.09 7.77
C ALA A 123 6.86 4.78 6.54
N GLU A 124 7.27 5.37 5.43
CA GLU A 124 6.77 5.01 4.12
C GLU A 124 7.43 3.71 3.64
N PHE A 125 6.66 2.88 2.93
CA PHE A 125 7.12 1.59 2.43
C PHE A 125 7.28 1.66 0.91
N CYS A 126 8.37 1.08 0.42
CA CYS A 126 8.58 1.02 -1.02
C CYS A 126 7.49 0.18 -1.69
N THR A 127 6.86 0.74 -2.72
CA THR A 127 5.80 0.04 -3.47
C THR A 127 6.31 -1.19 -4.22
N THR A 128 7.62 -1.33 -4.43
CA THR A 128 8.22 -2.46 -5.17
C THR A 128 8.71 -3.58 -4.26
N CYS A 129 9.57 -3.27 -3.29
CA CYS A 129 10.18 -4.28 -2.42
C CYS A 129 9.51 -4.39 -1.05
N GLY A 130 8.68 -3.42 -0.65
CA GLY A 130 8.05 -3.38 0.65
C GLY A 130 9.00 -3.03 1.80
N GLU A 131 10.24 -2.59 1.51
CA GLU A 131 11.17 -2.12 2.54
C GLU A 131 10.68 -0.80 3.15
N LYS A 132 10.97 -0.63 4.44
CA LYS A 132 10.69 0.59 5.20
C LYS A 132 11.69 1.68 4.84
N GLY A 133 11.25 2.94 4.96
CA GLY A 133 12.12 4.10 4.76
C GLY A 133 12.27 4.50 3.30
N ALA A 134 11.26 4.23 2.48
CA ALA A 134 11.22 4.75 1.12
C ALA A 134 11.02 6.27 1.15
N ASP A 135 11.83 7.01 0.39
CA ASP A 135 11.88 8.47 0.42
C ASP A 135 11.71 9.11 -0.97
N LYS A 136 11.79 8.32 -2.05
CA LYS A 136 11.74 8.83 -3.42
C LYS A 136 10.39 8.62 -4.05
N ARG A 137 9.63 9.70 -4.20
CA ARG A 137 8.35 9.69 -4.94
C ARG A 137 8.58 9.74 -6.45
N CYS A 138 7.69 9.11 -7.20
CA CYS A 138 7.67 9.23 -8.67
C CYS A 138 7.53 10.72 -9.05
N SER A 139 8.45 11.24 -9.86
CA SER A 139 8.48 12.66 -10.24
C SER A 139 7.23 13.12 -10.99
N THR A 140 6.58 12.22 -11.73
CA THR A 140 5.41 12.55 -12.55
C THR A 140 4.11 12.54 -11.75
N CYS A 141 3.82 11.45 -11.04
CA CYS A 141 2.53 11.30 -10.34
C CYS A 141 2.57 11.69 -8.87
N LYS A 142 3.75 11.71 -8.22
CA LYS A 142 3.96 11.97 -6.78
C LYS A 142 3.24 11.02 -5.81
N MET A 143 2.40 10.11 -6.31
CA MET A 143 1.62 9.15 -5.51
C MET A 143 2.38 7.91 -5.08
N VAL A 144 3.31 7.41 -5.89
CA VAL A 144 4.04 6.14 -5.63
C VAL A 144 5.43 6.44 -5.08
N ILE A 145 5.89 5.67 -4.09
CA ILE A 145 7.18 5.87 -3.41
C ILE A 145 8.09 4.63 -3.50
N TYR A 146 9.39 4.88 -3.61
CA TYR A 146 10.43 3.88 -3.82
C TYR A 146 11.66 4.13 -2.94
N CYS A 147 12.44 3.07 -2.66
CA CYS A 147 13.76 3.23 -2.05
C CYS A 147 14.76 3.88 -3.02
N ASP A 148 14.72 3.46 -4.29
CA ASP A 148 15.69 3.86 -5.30
C ASP A 148 15.18 3.71 -6.74
N GLN A 149 16.07 4.07 -7.68
CA GLN A 149 15.81 3.98 -9.11
C GLN A 149 15.65 2.52 -9.59
N THR A 150 16.25 1.55 -8.90
CA THR A 150 16.16 0.12 -9.22
C THR A 150 14.73 -0.37 -9.01
N CYS A 151 14.14 -0.06 -7.87
CA CYS A 151 12.74 -0.38 -7.55
C CYS A 151 11.78 0.29 -8.52
N GLN A 152 11.99 1.57 -8.83
CA GLN A 152 11.17 2.28 -9.81
C GLN A 152 11.22 1.60 -11.19
N LYS A 153 12.41 1.25 -11.69
CA LYS A 153 12.57 0.55 -12.98
C LYS A 153 11.90 -0.81 -12.99
N MET A 154 11.99 -1.56 -11.88
CA MET A 154 11.36 -2.88 -11.75
C MET A 154 9.83 -2.79 -11.77
N HIS A 155 9.25 -1.75 -11.17
CA HIS A 155 7.79 -1.53 -11.13
C HIS A 155 7.24 -0.78 -12.36
N TRP A 156 8.09 -0.10 -13.14
CA TRP A 156 7.69 0.80 -14.23
C TRP A 156 6.77 0.15 -15.27
N PHE A 157 6.97 -1.12 -15.60
CA PHE A 157 6.19 -1.83 -16.64
C PHE A 157 4.67 -1.82 -16.37
N THR A 158 4.25 -1.83 -15.11
CA THR A 158 2.85 -1.75 -14.69
C THR A 158 2.48 -0.33 -14.27
N HIS A 159 3.36 0.37 -13.52
CA HIS A 159 3.08 1.73 -13.04
C HIS A 159 2.84 2.72 -14.18
N LYS A 160 3.58 2.62 -15.30
CA LYS A 160 3.44 3.56 -16.44
C LYS A 160 2.01 3.65 -16.97
N LYS A 161 1.22 2.57 -16.85
CA LYS A 161 -0.18 2.52 -17.29
C LYS A 161 -1.08 3.37 -16.41
N SER A 162 -0.83 3.37 -15.10
CA SER A 162 -1.63 4.12 -14.12
C SER A 162 -1.01 5.46 -13.71
N CYS A 163 0.24 5.76 -14.10
CA CYS A 163 0.97 6.95 -13.66
C CYS A 163 0.24 8.26 -14.00
N ASN A 164 -0.32 8.38 -15.21
CA ASN A 164 -1.04 9.60 -15.60
C ASN A 164 -2.36 9.76 -14.84
N MET A 165 -3.07 8.66 -14.58
CA MET A 165 -4.28 8.67 -13.76
C MET A 165 -3.95 9.12 -12.33
N LEU A 166 -2.91 8.55 -11.73
CA LEU A 166 -2.44 8.90 -10.39
C LEU A 166 -2.02 10.37 -10.29
N LYS A 167 -1.42 10.94 -11.35
CA LYS A 167 -1.11 12.37 -11.40
C LYS A 167 -2.37 13.23 -11.29
N LYS A 168 -3.42 12.92 -12.06
CA LYS A 168 -4.71 13.65 -11.99
C LYS A 168 -5.33 13.56 -10.60
N ILE A 169 -5.28 12.39 -9.97
CA ILE A 169 -5.79 12.18 -8.61
C ILE A 169 -5.03 13.06 -7.62
N TYR A 170 -3.70 13.08 -7.70
CA TYR A 170 -2.86 13.92 -6.84
C TYR A 170 -3.16 15.42 -7.00
N GLU A 171 -3.34 15.90 -8.23
CA GLU A 171 -3.68 17.30 -8.50
C GLU A 171 -5.05 17.67 -7.92
N LYS A 172 -6.06 16.80 -8.04
CA LYS A 172 -7.38 17.00 -7.41
C LYS A 172 -7.27 17.07 -5.89
N GLN A 173 -6.51 16.17 -5.27
CA GLN A 173 -6.29 16.16 -3.82
C GLN A 173 -5.62 17.45 -3.32
N ILE A 174 -4.67 18.02 -4.07
CA ILE A 174 -4.07 19.31 -3.72
C ILE A 174 -5.12 20.42 -3.74
N VAL A 175 -5.96 20.47 -4.78
CA VAL A 175 -6.99 21.50 -4.92
C VAL A 175 -8.04 21.38 -3.81
N GLU A 176 -8.48 20.17 -3.49
CA GLU A 176 -9.42 19.90 -2.40
C GLU A 176 -8.83 20.29 -1.04
N ALA A 177 -7.60 19.87 -0.75
CA ALA A 177 -6.92 20.26 0.48
C ALA A 177 -6.70 21.78 0.61
N ALA A 178 -6.45 22.47 -0.50
CA ALA A 178 -6.35 23.94 -0.51
C ALA A 178 -7.72 24.60 -0.23
N LYS A 179 -8.80 24.06 -0.79
CA LYS A 179 -10.17 24.54 -0.53
C LYS A 179 -10.57 24.32 0.93
N GLU A 180 -10.26 23.17 1.51
CA GLU A 180 -10.52 22.88 2.93
C GLU A 180 -9.78 23.85 3.84
N LYS A 181 -8.47 24.05 3.63
CA LYS A 181 -7.68 25.03 4.39
C LYS A 181 -8.21 26.45 4.28
N SER A 182 -8.71 26.85 3.10
CA SER A 182 -9.32 28.18 2.91
C SER A 182 -10.65 28.35 3.66
N LYS A 183 -11.44 27.27 3.79
CA LYS A 183 -12.69 27.26 4.57
C LYS A 183 -12.42 27.26 6.06
N GLU A 184 -11.43 26.51 6.53
CA GLU A 184 -10.99 26.50 7.92
C GLU A 184 -10.46 27.87 8.37
N ALA A 185 -9.68 28.55 7.51
CA ALA A 185 -9.18 29.90 7.76
C ALA A 185 -10.30 30.96 7.80
N ALA A 186 -11.33 30.83 6.95
CA ALA A 186 -12.49 31.72 6.97
C ALA A 186 -13.36 31.54 8.24
N GLN A 187 -13.49 30.31 8.74
CA GLN A 187 -14.26 30.01 9.95
C GLN A 187 -13.53 30.42 11.25
N THR A 188 -12.19 30.38 11.27
CA THR A 188 -11.39 30.87 12.41
C THR A 188 -11.38 32.40 12.49
N ALA A 189 -11.48 33.10 11.36
CA ALA A 189 -11.62 34.56 11.34
C ALA A 189 -12.96 35.05 11.91
N GLU A 190 -14.05 34.31 11.68
CA GLU A 190 -15.41 34.67 12.13
C GLU A 190 -15.68 34.37 13.62
N SER A 191 -14.84 33.52 14.24
CA SER A 191 -14.92 33.19 15.68
C SER A 191 -14.00 34.05 16.57
N THR A 192 -13.18 34.93 15.97
CA THR A 192 -12.29 35.85 16.70
C THR A 192 -12.90 37.26 16.89
N SER A 193 -14.08 37.55 16.35
CA SER A 193 -14.74 38.86 16.44
C SER A 193 -15.66 39.08 17.65
N THR A 194 -15.58 38.24 18.69
CA THR A 194 -16.34 38.40 19.95
C THR A 194 -15.46 38.13 21.17
N SER A 195 -14.39 38.89 21.36
CA SER A 195 -13.80 39.16 22.68
C SER A 195 -12.62 40.15 22.60
N GLU A 196 -12.90 41.41 22.30
CA GLU A 196 -11.99 42.51 22.68
C GLU A 196 -12.80 43.70 23.21
N GLU A 197 -12.96 43.77 24.54
CA GLU A 197 -13.07 45.02 25.29
C GLU A 197 -12.47 44.80 26.68
N GLN A 198 -11.18 45.14 26.86
CA GLN A 198 -10.68 46.10 27.87
C GLN A 198 -9.14 46.06 28.05
N SER A 199 -8.51 47.07 27.45
CA SER A 199 -7.51 48.01 27.99
C SER A 199 -6.32 47.53 28.86
N SER A 200 -5.11 47.80 28.34
CA SER A 200 -4.12 48.82 28.80
C SER A 200 -2.66 48.33 29.00
N GLU A 201 -1.86 48.62 27.97
CA GLU A 201 -0.52 49.27 27.96
C GLU A 201 0.72 48.73 28.74
N PRO A 202 1.96 49.08 28.27
CA PRO A 202 3.05 48.13 28.10
C PRO A 202 4.28 48.41 28.99
N GLU A 203 5.15 47.40 29.17
CA GLU A 203 6.55 47.65 29.55
C GLU A 203 7.54 46.94 28.62
N THR A 204 8.49 47.77 28.17
CA THR A 204 9.63 47.52 27.31
C THR A 204 10.75 46.77 28.04
N HIS A 205 11.44 45.85 27.37
CA HIS A 205 12.90 45.69 27.52
C HIS A 205 13.53 45.15 26.24
N LYS A 206 14.61 45.82 25.82
CA LYS A 206 15.44 45.58 24.63
C LYS A 206 16.51 44.52 24.89
N ASP A 207 16.89 43.77 23.84
CA ASP A 207 18.23 43.73 23.19
C ASP A 207 18.33 42.53 22.21
N MET A 208 18.53 42.79 20.90
CA MET A 208 19.75 42.57 20.07
C MET A 208 20.19 41.07 19.97
N ASP A 209 20.45 40.45 18.81
CA ASP A 209 21.07 40.92 17.57
C ASP A 209 20.81 39.99 16.36
N ILE A 210 21.11 40.53 15.17
CA ILE A 210 20.91 40.03 13.81
C ILE A 210 21.95 38.96 13.37
N LYS A 211 21.53 37.87 12.71
CA LYS A 211 21.94 37.53 11.31
C LYS A 211 21.19 36.35 10.70
N SER A 212 20.56 36.63 9.56
CA SER A 212 19.95 35.70 8.60
C SER A 212 21.00 35.17 7.61
N THR A 213 20.93 33.88 7.28
CA THR A 213 21.31 33.30 5.97
C THR A 213 20.65 31.92 5.78
N GLY A 214 19.81 31.78 4.74
CA GLY A 214 19.43 30.55 3.99
C GLY A 214 18.75 29.42 4.79
N ASP A 215 17.70 28.76 4.32
CA ASP A 215 17.40 28.34 2.95
C ASP A 215 15.91 27.99 2.85
N GLN A 216 15.30 28.26 1.70
CA GLN A 216 13.89 27.96 1.44
C GLN A 216 13.75 26.46 1.18
N SER A 217 13.15 25.72 2.10
CA SER A 217 12.49 24.46 1.76
C SER A 217 11.04 24.51 2.24
N GLU A 218 10.15 24.87 1.32
CA GLU A 218 8.70 24.77 1.53
C GLU A 218 8.36 23.35 2.01
N MET A 219 7.73 23.27 3.20
CA MET A 219 7.17 22.02 3.72
C MET A 219 6.03 21.57 2.80
N ILE A 220 6.33 20.63 1.90
CA ILE A 220 5.33 19.92 1.10
C ILE A 220 4.50 19.06 2.08
N PRO A 221 3.17 19.24 2.19
CA PRO A 221 2.36 18.42 3.08
C PRO A 221 2.42 16.95 2.64
N SER A 222 2.84 16.09 3.56
CA SER A 222 2.81 14.64 3.37
C SER A 222 1.37 14.17 3.44
N ILE A 223 0.67 14.19 2.30
CA ILE A 223 -0.62 13.53 2.13
C ILE A 223 -0.33 12.02 2.15
N LYS A 224 -0.47 11.41 3.33
CA LYS A 224 -0.39 9.96 3.50
C LYS A 224 -1.63 9.34 2.87
N MET A 225 -1.46 8.55 1.81
CA MET A 225 -2.52 7.65 1.34
C MET A 225 -1.95 6.30 0.90
N THR A 226 -2.56 5.26 1.44
CA THR A 226 -2.37 3.86 1.05
C THR A 226 -3.12 3.57 -0.25
N VAL A 227 -2.52 2.76 -1.12
CA VAL A 227 -2.99 2.45 -2.48
C VAL A 227 -4.30 1.64 -2.50
N SER A 228 -4.88 1.36 -1.33
CA SER A 228 -6.17 0.66 -1.14
C SER A 228 -7.32 1.60 -0.75
N SER A 229 -7.14 2.92 -0.76
CA SER A 229 -8.21 3.84 -0.37
C SER A 229 -9.43 3.70 -1.32
N PRO A 230 -10.66 3.55 -0.79
CA PRO A 230 -11.90 3.44 -1.58
C PRO A 230 -12.10 4.56 -2.61
N ALA A 231 -11.46 5.72 -2.39
CA ALA A 231 -11.47 6.85 -3.31
C ALA A 231 -10.90 6.54 -4.71
N VAL A 232 -9.97 5.58 -4.83
CA VAL A 232 -9.41 5.18 -6.13
C VAL A 232 -10.39 4.29 -6.92
N CYS A 233 -11.16 3.45 -6.23
CA CYS A 233 -12.19 2.60 -6.86
C CYS A 233 -13.39 3.42 -7.35
N ASN A 234 -13.88 4.38 -6.55
CA ASN A 234 -15.04 5.20 -6.92
C ASN A 234 -14.79 6.04 -8.19
N PHE A 235 -13.54 6.45 -8.44
CA PHE A 235 -13.18 7.23 -9.62
C PHE A 235 -13.27 6.43 -10.94
N LEU A 236 -13.08 5.11 -10.88
CA LEU A 236 -13.15 4.23 -12.05
C LEU A 236 -14.58 3.89 -12.46
N GLU A 237 -15.51 3.89 -11.51
CA GLU A 237 -16.93 3.66 -11.78
C GLU A 237 -17.57 4.89 -12.45
N GLU A 238 -17.18 6.11 -12.06
CA GLU A 238 -17.70 7.35 -12.66
C GLU A 238 -17.37 7.48 -14.16
N GLU A 239 -16.15 7.15 -14.61
CA GLU A 239 -15.81 7.25 -16.05
C GLU A 239 -16.48 6.17 -16.91
N THR A 240 -16.90 5.03 -16.35
CA THR A 240 -17.58 3.97 -17.12
C THR A 240 -19.07 4.21 -17.38
N THR A 241 -19.67 5.24 -16.77
CA THR A 241 -21.10 5.57 -16.96
C THR A 241 -21.37 6.56 -18.10
N SER A 242 -20.33 7.04 -18.78
CA SER A 242 -20.43 8.12 -19.77
C SER A 242 -19.90 7.78 -21.16
N GLU A 243 -20.14 6.57 -21.67
CA GLU A 243 -20.09 6.31 -23.12
C GLU A 243 -21.30 5.49 -23.59
N ASN A 244 -21.93 6.02 -24.65
CA ASN A 244 -23.31 5.80 -25.06
C ASN A 244 -23.67 4.39 -25.53
N ILE A 245 -24.91 4.04 -25.17
CA ILE A 245 -25.86 3.14 -25.82
C ILE A 245 -25.76 3.21 -27.36
N GLY A 246 -25.48 2.06 -27.98
CA GLY A 246 -25.65 1.81 -29.41
C GLY A 246 -26.44 0.53 -29.61
N ASN A 247 -27.74 0.68 -29.90
CA ASN A 247 -28.63 -0.38 -30.35
C ASN A 247 -28.08 -1.10 -31.59
N GLU A 248 -28.04 -2.43 -31.57
CA GLU A 248 -28.18 -3.21 -32.81
C GLU A 248 -29.10 -4.42 -32.58
N LYS A 249 -30.16 -4.42 -33.39
CA LYS A 249 -31.22 -5.42 -33.49
C LYS A 249 -30.63 -6.77 -33.88
N VAL A 250 -30.92 -7.81 -33.10
CA VAL A 250 -30.82 -9.20 -33.56
C VAL A 250 -32.13 -9.51 -34.29
N GLN A 251 -32.03 -9.83 -35.57
CA GLN A 251 -33.12 -10.31 -36.39
C GLN A 251 -32.97 -11.83 -36.51
N GLU A 252 -34.00 -12.56 -36.06
CA GLU A 252 -34.21 -13.98 -36.30
C GLU A 252 -34.28 -14.29 -37.80
N SER A 253 -33.68 -15.41 -38.20
CA SER A 253 -34.24 -16.25 -39.26
C SER A 253 -33.72 -17.68 -39.13
N GLU A 254 -34.68 -18.57 -38.94
CA GLU A 254 -34.62 -20.03 -39.05
C GLU A 254 -34.17 -20.47 -40.46
N GLU A 255 -33.25 -21.44 -40.52
CA GLU A 255 -33.29 -22.70 -41.32
C GLU A 255 -31.95 -23.44 -41.22
#